data_AF-C3ZGF7-F1
#
_entry.id   AF-C3ZGF7-F1
#
_cell.length_a   1.000
_cell.length_b   1.000
_cell.length_c   1.000
_cell.angle_alpha   90.00
_cell.angle_beta   90.00
_cell.angle_gamma   90.00
#
_symmetry.space_group_name_H-M   'P 1'
#
loop_
_entity.id
_entity.type
_entity.pdbx_description
1 polymer ?
#
loop_
_entity_poly.entity_id
_entity_poly.type
_entity_poly.pdbx_seq_one_letter_code
_entity_poly.pdbx_strand_id
1 'polypeptide(L)'
;RPQTSEPAPRGALHAPRRFGSLCCYGNRPFGRPARAEPYRLEPFERPAPGRRPKAFEPCRPGPVRDVVRASPSGQSGPFMAVRTVLRTVERPSRPTDPSDPRTIAWFELTVGIVEQQKNLSISVEQMASGSNLTVSWRVPEDEAAGADWLGIYRRGDDENRNYLDFRYVQGGQNPKQPPVPKGSVTMAIYLPDGKYDLRYLVNRKFSDVMTTGVEVYGGPEDENWVQLYQGMAIGLGKEGLNITLCVKDGEATVKKFEQTWEAFLQREFWEGLKLLGVSLGDLVAALVQCEETAVAEALNKFVTDLMSCASAKHCTSFVVDLVKETEIWFKDSYEIFGDIRAASNNFRLLKAYKQGGVCVGRVVKACIDVSNNNVTKTVVY
;
A
#
# COMPACT_ATOMS: atom_id res chain seq x y z
N ARG A 1 25.13 -33.58 59.47
CA ARG A 1 23.81 -34.15 59.05
C ARG A 1 22.75 -33.63 60.03
N PRO A 2 21.49 -33.36 59.64
CA PRO A 2 20.93 -33.12 58.29
C PRO A 2 19.93 -31.93 58.21
N GLN A 3 19.57 -31.60 56.95
CA GLN A 3 18.34 -31.03 56.35
C GLN A 3 17.17 -30.52 57.22
N THR A 4 16.50 -29.43 56.77
CA THR A 4 15.15 -29.48 56.15
C THR A 4 14.66 -28.13 55.60
N SER A 5 14.31 -28.15 54.30
CA SER A 5 13.20 -27.49 53.57
C SER A 5 12.77 -26.04 53.88
N GLU A 6 12.95 -25.17 52.89
CA GLU A 6 12.28 -23.89 52.73
C GLU A 6 10.95 -24.06 51.93
N PRO A 7 9.86 -23.35 52.26
CA PRO A 7 8.56 -23.50 51.59
C PRO A 7 8.41 -22.56 50.38
N ALA A 8 7.75 -23.05 49.33
CA ALA A 8 7.31 -22.25 48.20
C ALA A 8 6.09 -21.37 48.56
N PRO A 9 5.97 -20.14 48.04
CA PRO A 9 4.69 -19.45 48.01
C PRO A 9 3.94 -19.69 46.69
N ARG A 10 2.72 -20.22 46.83
CA ARG A 10 1.63 -20.13 45.85
C ARG A 10 1.06 -18.70 45.88
N GLY A 11 0.66 -18.15 44.73
CA GLY A 11 -0.21 -16.97 44.73
C GLY A 11 -0.39 -16.23 43.41
N ALA A 12 -1.06 -16.87 42.44
CA ALA A 12 -1.91 -16.27 41.42
C ALA A 12 -1.51 -14.92 40.78
N LEU A 13 -0.83 -14.98 39.63
CA LEU A 13 -0.93 -13.92 38.62
C LEU A 13 -1.90 -14.36 37.53
N HIS A 14 -2.95 -13.57 37.38
CA HIS A 14 -4.01 -13.69 36.39
C HIS A 14 -3.46 -13.99 35.00
N ALA A 15 -3.89 -15.12 34.44
CA ALA A 15 -3.80 -15.35 33.01
C ALA A 15 -4.65 -14.32 32.26
N PRO A 16 -4.11 -13.56 31.29
CA PRO A 16 -4.95 -12.97 30.27
C PRO A 16 -5.44 -14.12 29.38
N ARG A 17 -6.67 -14.57 29.66
CA ARG A 17 -7.44 -15.35 28.70
C ARG A 17 -7.65 -14.48 27.45
N ARG A 18 -7.37 -15.09 26.30
CA ARG A 18 -7.56 -14.61 24.90
C ARG A 18 -6.38 -13.80 24.31
N PHE A 19 -5.43 -14.53 23.75
CA PHE A 19 -4.85 -14.18 22.44
C PHE A 19 -5.08 -15.36 21.51
N GLY A 20 -6.26 -15.38 20.89
CA GLY A 20 -6.52 -16.25 19.76
C GLY A 20 -5.85 -15.66 18.52
N SER A 21 -5.28 -16.55 17.70
CA SER A 21 -5.08 -16.35 16.25
C SER A 21 -4.23 -15.14 15.83
N LEU A 22 -2.94 -15.41 15.58
CA LEU A 22 -2.20 -14.76 14.49
C LEU A 22 -1.59 -15.83 13.56
N CYS A 23 -2.40 -16.85 13.27
CA CYS A 23 -2.52 -17.37 11.92
C CYS A 23 -3.77 -16.69 11.35
N CYS A 24 -3.62 -15.80 10.35
CA CYS A 24 -4.64 -15.23 9.44
C CYS A 24 -4.03 -13.96 8.80
N TYR A 25 -3.51 -13.98 7.57
CA TYR A 25 -4.33 -13.99 6.36
C TYR A 25 -3.58 -14.60 5.15
N GLY A 26 -3.07 -15.81 5.30
CA GLY A 26 -2.74 -16.68 4.17
C GLY A 26 -3.96 -17.53 3.80
N ASN A 27 -5.04 -16.91 3.30
CA ASN A 27 -6.18 -17.64 2.70
C ASN A 27 -7.09 -16.70 1.87
N ARG A 28 -6.50 -15.90 0.97
CA ARG A 28 -7.23 -15.46 -0.22
C ARG A 28 -6.44 -15.90 -1.45
N PRO A 29 -7.02 -16.70 -2.35
CA PRO A 29 -6.31 -17.28 -3.49
C PRO A 29 -5.80 -16.20 -4.44
N PHE A 30 -4.55 -16.38 -4.90
CA PHE A 30 -4.16 -15.97 -6.23
C PHE A 30 -5.08 -16.70 -7.23
N GLY A 31 -5.91 -15.96 -7.97
CA GLY A 31 -6.77 -16.47 -9.03
C GLY A 31 -8.15 -16.98 -8.60
N ARG A 32 -9.16 -16.09 -8.61
CA ARG A 32 -10.48 -16.27 -9.27
C ARG A 32 -11.40 -15.05 -9.02
N PRO A 33 -12.29 -14.72 -9.97
CA PRO A 33 -13.20 -13.58 -9.90
C PRO A 33 -14.32 -13.83 -8.87
N ALA A 34 -14.84 -12.75 -8.28
CA ALA A 34 -15.96 -12.80 -7.36
C ALA A 34 -17.20 -13.39 -8.08
N ARG A 35 -17.56 -14.63 -7.73
CA ARG A 35 -18.87 -15.19 -8.09
C ARG A 35 -19.90 -14.52 -7.16
N ALA A 36 -20.87 -13.83 -7.76
CA ALA A 36 -22.04 -13.34 -7.06
C ALA A 36 -22.71 -14.50 -6.32
N GLU A 37 -22.94 -14.36 -5.01
CA GLU A 37 -23.88 -15.21 -4.28
C GLU A 37 -25.14 -14.42 -3.91
N PRO A 38 -26.31 -15.09 -3.94
CA PRO A 38 -27.61 -14.45 -3.94
C PRO A 38 -28.04 -14.10 -2.52
N TYR A 39 -28.83 -13.03 -2.41
CA TYR A 39 -29.51 -12.59 -1.20
C TYR A 39 -30.21 -13.76 -0.49
N ARG A 40 -29.74 -14.09 0.72
CA ARG A 40 -30.46 -14.95 1.66
C ARG A 40 -31.36 -14.06 2.51
N LEU A 41 -32.66 -14.08 2.22
CA LEU A 41 -33.70 -13.50 3.08
C LEU A 41 -33.79 -14.35 4.36
N GLU A 42 -33.45 -13.76 5.51
CA GLU A 42 -33.77 -14.33 6.82
C GLU A 42 -35.26 -14.08 7.14
N PRO A 43 -35.96 -15.04 7.78
CA PRO A 43 -37.42 -15.00 7.92
C PRO A 43 -37.88 -14.02 9.01
N PHE A 44 -38.95 -13.31 8.68
CA PHE A 44 -39.73 -12.42 9.56
C PHE A 44 -40.20 -13.17 10.84
N GLU A 45 -39.61 -12.86 12.00
CA GLU A 45 -40.27 -13.14 13.28
C GLU A 45 -41.43 -12.15 13.48
N ARG A 46 -42.65 -12.66 13.61
CA ARG A 46 -43.84 -11.87 13.94
C ARG A 46 -43.77 -11.41 15.40
N PRO A 47 -44.01 -10.13 15.73
CA PRO A 47 -44.20 -9.72 17.11
C PRO A 47 -45.53 -10.22 17.66
N ALA A 48 -45.53 -10.73 18.89
CA ALA A 48 -46.75 -11.04 19.64
C ALA A 48 -47.61 -9.77 19.86
N PRO A 49 -48.96 -9.88 19.84
CA PRO A 49 -49.84 -8.71 19.89
C PRO A 49 -49.92 -8.13 21.31
N GLY A 50 -49.73 -6.81 21.44
CA GLY A 50 -50.11 -6.11 22.68
C GLY A 50 -49.24 -4.95 23.20
N ARG A 51 -48.21 -4.46 22.50
CA ARG A 51 -47.49 -3.24 22.92
C ARG A 51 -47.39 -2.22 21.78
N ARG A 52 -47.95 -1.02 22.00
CA ARG A 52 -47.78 0.13 21.11
C ARG A 52 -46.30 0.56 21.08
N PRO A 53 -45.69 0.82 19.91
CA PRO A 53 -44.39 1.48 19.84
C PRO A 53 -44.51 2.94 20.34
N LYS A 54 -43.59 3.37 21.20
CA LYS A 54 -43.40 4.78 21.55
C LYS A 54 -42.89 5.51 20.31
N ALA A 55 -43.49 6.66 19.99
CA ALA A 55 -43.03 7.55 18.94
C ALA A 55 -41.60 8.04 19.24
N PHE A 56 -40.75 8.06 18.21
CA PHE A 56 -39.44 8.71 18.24
C PHE A 56 -39.63 10.22 18.44
N GLU A 57 -39.05 10.77 19.51
CA GLU A 57 -38.90 12.22 19.71
C GLU A 57 -37.77 12.76 18.82
N PRO A 58 -37.95 13.90 18.11
CA PRO A 58 -36.86 14.56 17.40
C PRO A 58 -35.94 15.33 18.37
N CYS A 59 -34.63 15.16 18.21
CA CYS A 59 -33.61 15.94 18.92
C CYS A 59 -33.76 17.45 18.68
N ARG A 60 -33.84 18.24 19.76
CA ARG A 60 -33.73 19.72 19.71
C ARG A 60 -32.25 20.14 19.71
N PRO A 61 -31.82 21.10 18.87
CA PRO A 61 -30.50 21.71 18.99
C PRO A 61 -30.43 22.63 20.22
N GLY A 62 -29.36 22.53 21.02
CA GLY A 62 -29.03 23.48 22.08
C GLY A 62 -28.39 24.78 21.54
N PRO A 63 -28.27 25.83 22.36
CA PRO A 63 -27.81 27.15 21.91
C PRO A 63 -26.30 27.19 21.63
N VAL A 64 -25.92 27.80 20.51
CA VAL A 64 -24.53 28.09 20.13
C VAL A 64 -24.07 29.38 20.81
N ARG A 65 -22.89 29.36 21.44
CA ARG A 65 -22.19 30.56 21.95
C ARG A 65 -21.22 31.06 20.88
N ASP A 66 -21.38 32.32 20.46
CA ASP A 66 -20.45 33.01 19.58
C ASP A 66 -19.12 33.30 20.31
N VAL A 67 -18.00 32.88 19.70
CA VAL A 67 -16.67 33.36 20.07
C VAL A 67 -16.08 34.07 18.86
N VAL A 68 -16.17 35.40 18.88
CA VAL A 68 -15.47 36.29 17.95
C VAL A 68 -14.01 36.39 18.40
N ARG A 69 -13.05 36.05 17.53
CA ARG A 69 -11.64 36.42 17.71
C ARG A 69 -11.16 37.20 16.50
N ALA A 70 -10.76 38.45 16.73
CA ALA A 70 -10.28 39.39 15.73
C ALA A 70 -8.90 38.99 15.18
N SER A 71 -8.69 39.23 13.88
CA SER A 71 -7.38 39.25 13.22
C SER A 71 -6.82 40.68 13.17
N PRO A 72 -5.49 40.87 13.11
CA PRO A 72 -4.89 42.06 12.51
C PRO A 72 -4.28 41.77 11.12
N SER A 73 -4.21 42.85 10.37
CA SER A 73 -3.97 43.06 8.94
C SER A 73 -2.50 43.02 8.46
N GLY A 74 -2.28 42.73 7.16
CA GLY A 74 -1.06 43.12 6.41
C GLY A 74 -1.02 42.62 4.95
N GLN A 75 -0.93 43.54 3.98
CA GLN A 75 -0.97 43.40 2.50
C GLN A 75 0.29 42.71 1.89
N SER A 76 0.26 41.94 0.78
CA SER A 76 0.27 42.37 -0.64
C SER A 76 0.25 41.14 -1.61
N GLY A 77 -0.35 41.24 -2.81
CA GLY A 77 -0.82 40.11 -3.68
C GLY A 77 0.13 39.57 -4.78
N PRO A 78 -0.33 39.13 -5.99
CA PRO A 78 -1.69 38.87 -6.47
C PRO A 78 -1.93 37.37 -6.79
N PHE A 79 -3.01 36.79 -6.28
CA PHE A 79 -3.62 35.61 -6.89
C PHE A 79 -5.10 35.91 -7.11
N MET A 80 -5.58 35.68 -8.32
CA MET A 80 -6.99 35.76 -8.70
C MET A 80 -7.80 34.79 -7.84
N ALA A 81 -8.32 35.26 -6.71
CA ALA A 81 -9.28 34.55 -5.91
C ALA A 81 -10.66 34.79 -6.54
N VAL A 82 -11.21 33.76 -7.18
CA VAL A 82 -12.63 33.71 -7.49
C VAL A 82 -13.38 33.74 -6.16
N ARG A 83 -13.96 34.89 -5.84
CA ARG A 83 -14.72 35.12 -4.61
C ARG A 83 -16.08 34.47 -4.77
N THR A 84 -16.22 33.23 -4.32
CA THR A 84 -17.54 32.58 -4.25
C THR A 84 -18.35 33.31 -3.17
N VAL A 85 -19.31 34.12 -3.61
CA VAL A 85 -20.29 34.75 -2.73
C VAL A 85 -21.26 33.65 -2.28
N LEU A 86 -21.06 33.13 -1.06
CA LEU A 86 -22.14 32.44 -0.34
C LEU A 86 -23.21 33.49 -0.02
N ARG A 87 -24.19 33.64 -0.91
CA ARG A 87 -25.46 34.25 -0.53
C ARG A 87 -26.13 33.30 0.45
N THR A 88 -26.14 33.67 1.73
CA THR A 88 -27.14 33.16 2.67
C THR A 88 -28.51 33.48 2.10
N VAL A 89 -29.17 32.48 1.53
CA VAL A 89 -30.58 32.58 1.17
C VAL A 89 -31.34 32.59 2.48
N GLU A 90 -31.89 33.74 2.87
CA GLU A 90 -32.88 33.80 3.95
C GLU A 90 -34.01 32.82 3.62
N ARG A 91 -34.27 31.87 4.51
CA ARG A 91 -35.42 30.97 4.37
C ARG A 91 -36.70 31.80 4.44
N PRO A 92 -37.58 31.76 3.43
CA PRO A 92 -38.90 32.31 3.59
C PRO A 92 -39.67 31.49 4.64
N SER A 93 -40.59 32.14 5.34
CA SER A 93 -41.48 31.51 6.31
C SER A 93 -42.29 30.38 5.66
N ARG A 94 -42.51 29.29 6.41
CA ARG A 94 -43.32 28.13 5.99
C ARG A 94 -44.74 28.59 5.59
N PRO A 95 -45.26 28.24 4.39
CA PRO A 95 -46.65 28.53 4.04
C PRO A 95 -47.60 27.74 4.94
N THR A 96 -48.62 28.41 5.47
CA THR A 96 -49.63 27.83 6.38
C THR A 96 -50.85 27.26 5.66
N ASP A 97 -50.89 27.30 4.32
CA ASP A 97 -52.04 26.86 3.52
C ASP A 97 -51.66 25.69 2.58
N PRO A 98 -52.26 24.49 2.74
CA PRO A 98 -51.99 23.33 1.88
C PRO A 98 -52.50 23.47 0.44
N SER A 99 -53.27 24.52 0.11
CA SER A 99 -53.89 24.72 -1.20
C SER A 99 -53.20 25.78 -2.08
N ASP A 100 -52.10 26.41 -1.60
CA ASP A 100 -51.31 27.35 -2.40
C ASP A 100 -50.50 26.59 -3.48
N PRO A 101 -50.63 26.90 -4.79
CA PRO A 101 -49.82 26.29 -5.85
C PRO A 101 -48.31 26.52 -5.68
N ARG A 102 -47.88 27.47 -4.85
CA ARG A 102 -46.47 27.65 -4.46
C ARG A 102 -45.94 26.54 -3.57
N THR A 103 -46.80 25.76 -2.91
CA THR A 103 -46.42 24.63 -2.02
C THR A 103 -45.73 23.51 -2.79
N ILE A 104 -46.06 23.34 -4.08
CA ILE A 104 -45.43 22.33 -4.94
C ILE A 104 -43.96 22.70 -5.24
N ALA A 105 -43.62 24.00 -5.25
CA ALA A 105 -42.25 24.48 -5.45
C ALA A 105 -41.35 24.38 -4.19
N TRP A 106 -41.91 24.02 -3.01
CA TRP A 106 -41.13 23.91 -1.77
C TRP A 106 -40.37 22.58 -1.62
N PHE A 107 -40.70 21.57 -2.42
CA PHE A 107 -40.07 20.25 -2.38
C PHE A 107 -39.29 19.92 -3.66
N GLU A 108 -38.92 20.92 -4.47
CA GLU A 108 -37.82 20.71 -5.41
C GLU A 108 -36.52 20.67 -4.61
N LEU A 109 -36.18 19.47 -4.15
CA LEU A 109 -34.84 19.14 -3.70
C LEU A 109 -33.92 19.42 -4.90
N THR A 110 -33.34 20.60 -4.94
CA THR A 110 -32.29 20.93 -5.90
C THR A 110 -31.09 20.08 -5.49
N VAL A 111 -31.03 18.86 -6.02
CA VAL A 111 -29.83 18.05 -5.98
C VAL A 111 -28.83 18.79 -6.85
N GLY A 112 -28.04 19.66 -6.23
CA GLY A 112 -26.88 20.24 -6.86
C GLY A 112 -25.98 19.07 -7.21
N ILE A 113 -25.96 18.68 -8.49
CA ILE A 113 -24.91 17.81 -9.01
C ILE A 113 -23.66 18.68 -8.98
N VAL A 114 -22.92 18.62 -7.86
CA VAL A 114 -21.56 19.13 -7.83
C VAL A 114 -20.79 18.15 -8.69
N GLU A 115 -20.51 18.54 -9.93
CA GLU A 115 -19.61 17.80 -10.80
C GLU A 115 -18.22 17.93 -10.17
N GLN A 116 -17.94 16.99 -9.27
CA GLN A 116 -16.71 16.95 -8.51
C GLN A 116 -15.60 16.50 -9.48
N GLN A 117 -14.88 17.49 -10.02
CA GLN A 117 -13.91 17.27 -11.09
C GLN A 117 -12.72 16.43 -10.60
N LYS A 118 -12.73 15.16 -10.95
CA LYS A 118 -11.60 14.22 -10.83
C LYS A 118 -10.68 14.39 -12.03
N ASN A 119 -9.38 14.42 -11.81
CA ASN A 119 -8.38 14.47 -12.88
C ASN A 119 -7.14 13.67 -12.52
N LEU A 120 -6.59 12.95 -13.50
CA LEU A 120 -5.32 12.26 -13.45
C LEU A 120 -4.54 12.60 -14.74
N SER A 121 -3.37 13.21 -14.59
CA SER A 121 -2.53 13.66 -15.70
C SER A 121 -1.09 13.25 -15.50
N ILE A 122 -0.36 13.04 -16.58
CA ILE A 122 1.06 12.72 -16.59
C ILE A 122 1.87 13.85 -17.22
N SER A 123 3.15 13.97 -16.86
CA SER A 123 4.04 15.02 -17.39
C SER A 123 4.38 14.85 -18.87
N VAL A 124 4.39 13.61 -19.36
CA VAL A 124 4.71 13.25 -20.75
C VAL A 124 3.87 12.04 -21.16
N GLU A 125 3.44 11.99 -22.42
CA GLU A 125 2.69 10.84 -22.96
C GLU A 125 3.59 9.70 -23.42
N GLN A 126 4.85 10.02 -23.74
CA GLN A 126 5.89 9.06 -24.13
C GLN A 126 7.16 9.31 -23.31
N MET A 127 7.81 8.25 -22.83
CA MET A 127 9.03 8.35 -22.02
C MET A 127 10.02 7.22 -22.30
N ALA A 128 11.30 7.51 -22.16
CA ALA A 128 12.34 6.48 -22.18
C ALA A 128 12.30 5.67 -20.87
N SER A 129 12.54 4.36 -20.95
CA SER A 129 12.71 3.50 -19.77
C SER A 129 13.83 4.02 -18.88
N GLY A 130 13.61 3.98 -17.56
CA GLY A 130 14.47 4.56 -16.53
C GLY A 130 14.33 6.06 -16.33
N SER A 131 13.54 6.77 -17.15
CA SER A 131 13.24 8.19 -16.93
C SER A 131 12.21 8.40 -15.83
N ASN A 132 12.15 9.61 -15.30
CA ASN A 132 11.17 10.00 -14.29
C ASN A 132 9.82 10.37 -14.92
N LEU A 133 8.75 9.70 -14.51
CA LEU A 133 7.36 10.06 -14.82
C LEU A 133 6.74 10.79 -13.64
N THR A 134 6.21 11.99 -13.87
CA THR A 134 5.43 12.71 -12.87
C THR A 134 3.95 12.52 -13.13
N VAL A 135 3.24 12.04 -12.11
CA VAL A 135 1.81 11.77 -12.14
C VAL A 135 1.14 12.74 -11.18
N SER A 136 0.19 13.53 -11.68
CA SER A 136 -0.55 14.53 -10.93
C SER A 136 -2.02 14.15 -10.86
N TRP A 137 -2.63 14.33 -9.70
CA TRP A 137 -4.04 14.04 -9.50
C TRP A 137 -4.77 15.18 -8.81
N ARG A 138 -6.09 15.18 -9.00
CA ARG A 138 -7.07 15.91 -8.21
C ARG A 138 -8.26 15.00 -7.98
N VAL A 139 -8.59 14.79 -6.73
CA VAL A 139 -9.84 14.19 -6.26
C VAL A 139 -10.52 15.15 -5.28
N PRO A 140 -11.84 15.03 -5.09
CA PRO A 140 -12.57 15.80 -4.10
C PRO A 140 -12.11 15.52 -2.67
N GLU A 141 -12.20 16.53 -1.79
CA GLU A 141 -11.72 16.41 -0.40
C GLU A 141 -12.48 15.35 0.41
N ASP A 142 -13.77 15.20 0.16
CA ASP A 142 -14.67 14.21 0.78
C ASP A 142 -14.51 12.79 0.22
N GLU A 143 -13.85 12.65 -0.93
CA GLU A 143 -13.54 11.36 -1.54
C GLU A 143 -12.10 10.89 -1.29
N ALA A 144 -11.18 11.81 -0.98
CA ALA A 144 -9.78 11.49 -0.72
C ALA A 144 -9.63 10.62 0.54
N ALA A 145 -8.94 9.49 0.42
CA ALA A 145 -8.60 8.63 1.55
C ALA A 145 -7.09 8.62 1.84
N GLY A 146 -6.75 8.39 3.10
CA GLY A 146 -5.36 8.39 3.57
C GLY A 146 -4.50 7.25 3.01
N ALA A 147 -5.08 6.35 2.21
CA ALA A 147 -4.37 5.24 1.59
C ALA A 147 -4.74 5.05 0.12
N ASP A 148 -5.07 6.15 -0.57
CA ASP A 148 -5.17 6.14 -2.03
C ASP A 148 -3.80 5.92 -2.67
N TRP A 149 -3.78 5.26 -3.82
CA TRP A 149 -2.55 4.82 -4.45
C TRP A 149 -2.66 4.81 -5.96
N LEU A 150 -1.51 4.95 -6.60
CA LEU A 150 -1.31 4.90 -8.03
C LEU A 150 -0.68 3.55 -8.36
N GLY A 151 -1.26 2.84 -9.33
CA GLY A 151 -0.67 1.62 -9.89
C GLY A 151 -0.33 1.80 -11.36
N ILE A 152 0.73 1.13 -11.80
CA ILE A 152 1.12 1.03 -13.20
C ILE A 152 0.75 -0.35 -13.71
N TYR A 153 0.07 -0.42 -14.85
CA TYR A 153 -0.46 -1.64 -15.43
C TYR A 153 -0.07 -1.73 -16.90
N ARG A 154 0.03 -2.95 -17.43
CA ARG A 154 0.03 -3.13 -18.88
C ARG A 154 -1.30 -2.59 -19.43
N ARG A 155 -1.26 -1.83 -20.54
CA ARG A 155 -2.50 -1.32 -21.14
C ARG A 155 -3.43 -2.46 -21.51
N GLY A 156 -4.70 -2.33 -21.10
CA GLY A 156 -5.74 -3.32 -21.34
C GLY A 156 -5.84 -4.45 -20.30
N ASP A 157 -5.03 -4.47 -19.24
CA ASP A 157 -5.18 -5.41 -18.12
C ASP A 157 -6.38 -5.01 -17.24
N ASP A 158 -7.39 -5.84 -17.08
CA ASP A 158 -8.59 -5.52 -16.31
C ASP A 158 -8.49 -5.88 -14.81
N GLU A 159 -7.45 -6.61 -14.40
CA GLU A 159 -7.25 -7.04 -13.02
C GLU A 159 -6.30 -6.09 -12.28
N ASN A 160 -6.86 -5.25 -11.41
CA ASN A 160 -6.09 -4.28 -10.62
C ASN A 160 -5.08 -4.92 -9.63
N ARG A 161 -5.07 -6.24 -9.43
CA ARG A 161 -3.99 -6.94 -8.72
C ARG A 161 -2.72 -7.13 -9.57
N ASN A 162 -2.79 -6.92 -10.88
CA ASN A 162 -1.69 -7.13 -11.82
C ASN A 162 -0.78 -5.89 -12.00
N TYR A 163 -0.77 -4.94 -11.06
CA TYR A 163 0.14 -3.81 -11.13
C TYR A 163 1.60 -4.25 -11.16
N LEU A 164 2.39 -3.50 -11.93
CA LEU A 164 3.82 -3.71 -12.18
C LEU A 164 4.69 -2.84 -11.27
N ASP A 165 4.15 -1.72 -10.81
CA ASP A 165 4.70 -0.89 -9.75
C ASP A 165 3.54 -0.09 -9.14
N PHE A 166 3.76 0.48 -7.95
CA PHE A 166 2.80 1.29 -7.25
C PHE A 166 3.47 2.39 -6.42
N ARG A 167 2.72 3.45 -6.16
CA ARG A 167 3.06 4.51 -5.20
C ARG A 167 1.79 4.96 -4.49
N TYR A 168 1.86 5.14 -3.19
CA TYR A 168 0.81 5.88 -2.49
C TYR A 168 0.83 7.35 -2.88
N VAL A 169 -0.33 8.00 -2.84
CA VAL A 169 -0.47 9.43 -3.23
C VAL A 169 0.36 10.37 -2.35
N GLN A 170 0.82 9.91 -1.18
CA GLN A 170 1.75 10.63 -0.32
C GLN A 170 3.22 10.53 -0.78
N GLY A 171 3.50 9.88 -1.91
CA GLY A 171 4.81 9.83 -2.57
C GLY A 171 5.68 8.61 -2.24
N GLY A 172 5.26 7.77 -1.29
CA GLY A 172 6.02 6.59 -0.85
C GLY A 172 5.38 5.25 -1.17
N GLN A 173 5.99 4.19 -0.67
CA GLN A 173 5.44 2.81 -0.62
C GLN A 173 4.48 2.62 0.55
N ASN A 174 4.15 3.70 1.24
CA ASN A 174 3.28 3.68 2.41
C ASN A 174 2.22 4.74 2.32
N PRO A 175 1.02 4.40 2.78
CA PRO A 175 0.03 5.40 3.07
C PRO A 175 0.49 6.20 4.27
N LYS A 176 0.36 7.52 4.17
CA LYS A 176 0.58 8.43 5.29
C LYS A 176 -0.68 9.26 5.48
N GLN A 177 -0.97 9.64 6.71
CA GLN A 177 -2.01 10.63 6.99
C GLN A 177 -1.40 12.04 6.91
N PRO A 178 -2.17 13.07 6.54
CA PRO A 178 -3.60 13.05 6.15
C PRO A 178 -3.85 12.62 4.69
N PRO A 179 -5.11 12.48 4.24
CA PRO A 179 -5.45 12.30 2.83
C PRO A 179 -4.91 13.44 1.95
N VAL A 180 -4.53 13.12 0.71
CA VAL A 180 -3.95 14.08 -0.25
C VAL A 180 -4.88 14.23 -1.47
N PRO A 181 -5.87 15.15 -1.43
CA PRO A 181 -6.84 15.31 -2.51
C PRO A 181 -6.21 15.85 -3.79
N LYS A 182 -5.15 16.65 -3.69
CA LYS A 182 -4.41 17.17 -4.84
C LYS A 182 -2.92 17.02 -4.60
N GLY A 183 -2.21 16.45 -5.56
CA GLY A 183 -0.77 16.30 -5.46
C GLY A 183 -0.15 15.78 -6.74
N SER A 184 1.15 15.52 -6.66
CA SER A 184 1.92 14.87 -7.70
C SER A 184 2.99 13.97 -7.09
N VAL A 185 3.29 12.86 -7.75
CA VAL A 185 4.41 11.97 -7.40
C VAL A 185 5.26 11.74 -8.63
N THR A 186 6.58 11.69 -8.42
CA THR A 186 7.53 11.32 -9.46
C THR A 186 8.07 9.93 -9.19
N MET A 187 8.14 9.09 -10.22
CA MET A 187 8.70 7.75 -10.12
C MET A 187 9.49 7.40 -11.39
N ALA A 188 10.63 6.75 -11.22
CA ALA A 188 11.35 6.10 -12.30
C ALA A 188 10.70 4.74 -12.61
N ILE A 189 10.60 4.41 -13.88
CA ILE A 189 9.95 3.18 -14.37
C ILE A 189 10.90 2.48 -15.35
N TYR A 190 11.22 1.22 -15.10
CA TYR A 190 12.18 0.42 -15.89
C TYR A 190 11.49 -0.69 -16.67
N LEU A 191 10.34 -0.36 -17.26
CA LEU A 191 9.53 -1.29 -18.04
C LEU A 191 10.07 -1.44 -19.47
N PRO A 192 9.82 -2.58 -20.13
CA PRO A 192 10.05 -2.78 -21.56
C PRO A 192 9.24 -1.81 -22.43
N ASP A 193 9.54 -1.80 -23.72
CA ASP A 193 8.77 -1.04 -24.70
C ASP A 193 7.31 -1.47 -24.71
N GLY A 194 6.40 -0.49 -24.67
CA GLY A 194 4.98 -0.78 -24.68
C GLY A 194 4.10 0.34 -24.14
N LYS A 195 2.80 0.04 -24.12
CA LYS A 195 1.76 0.95 -23.64
C LYS A 195 1.30 0.51 -22.26
N TYR A 196 1.21 1.47 -21.35
CA TYR A 196 0.90 1.24 -19.95
C TYR A 196 -0.23 2.18 -19.50
N ASP A 197 -1.00 1.72 -18.52
CA ASP A 197 -2.04 2.50 -17.87
C ASP A 197 -1.59 2.87 -16.46
N LEU A 198 -1.79 4.12 -16.09
CA LEU A 198 -1.68 4.59 -14.71
C LEU A 198 -3.08 4.76 -14.15
N ARG A 199 -3.34 4.09 -13.03
CA ARG A 199 -4.66 4.09 -12.40
C ARG A 199 -4.58 4.66 -11.00
N TYR A 200 -5.56 5.47 -10.64
CA TYR A 200 -5.77 5.94 -9.28
C TYR A 200 -6.75 5.03 -8.58
N LEU A 201 -6.33 4.40 -7.49
CA LEU A 201 -7.09 3.42 -6.72
C LEU A 201 -7.33 3.89 -5.29
N VAL A 202 -8.49 3.55 -4.75
CA VAL A 202 -8.97 4.12 -3.49
C VAL A 202 -8.64 3.25 -2.27
N ASN A 203 -8.09 3.85 -1.21
CA ASN A 203 -7.98 3.30 0.14
C ASN A 203 -7.48 1.84 0.23
N ARG A 204 -6.33 1.55 -0.38
CA ARG A 204 -5.71 0.21 -0.54
C ARG A 204 -6.54 -0.84 -1.28
N LYS A 205 -7.70 -0.47 -1.82
CA LYS A 205 -8.56 -1.37 -2.59
C LYS A 205 -8.06 -1.43 -4.03
N PHE A 206 -8.41 -2.53 -4.69
CA PHE A 206 -8.16 -2.76 -6.12
C PHE A 206 -9.31 -2.19 -6.97
N SER A 207 -9.78 -1.00 -6.63
CA SER A 207 -10.87 -0.30 -7.30
C SER A 207 -10.35 1.04 -7.79
N ASP A 208 -10.20 1.20 -9.09
CA ASP A 208 -9.76 2.44 -9.72
C ASP A 208 -10.93 3.39 -9.99
N VAL A 209 -10.62 4.69 -10.00
CA VAL A 209 -11.60 5.78 -10.26
C VAL A 209 -11.14 6.75 -11.34
N MET A 210 -9.86 6.69 -11.72
CA MET A 210 -9.29 7.47 -12.82
C MET A 210 -8.19 6.65 -13.47
N THR A 211 -8.08 6.75 -14.79
CA THR A 211 -7.04 6.10 -15.57
C THR A 211 -6.48 7.07 -16.60
N THR A 212 -5.17 7.03 -16.81
CA THR A 212 -4.47 7.71 -17.90
C THR A 212 -3.42 6.76 -18.48
N GLY A 213 -2.79 7.11 -19.60
CA GLY A 213 -1.92 6.21 -20.34
C GLY A 213 -0.58 6.82 -20.71
N VAL A 214 0.49 6.04 -20.58
CA VAL A 214 1.84 6.40 -21.03
C VAL A 214 2.39 5.34 -21.99
N GLU A 215 3.25 5.73 -22.92
CA GLU A 215 4.02 4.85 -23.77
C GLU A 215 5.50 4.88 -23.35
N VAL A 216 6.10 3.71 -23.18
CA VAL A 216 7.49 3.53 -22.79
C VAL A 216 8.27 3.04 -24.01
N TYR A 217 9.45 3.62 -24.23
CA TYR A 217 10.39 3.22 -25.27
C TYR A 217 11.82 3.09 -24.72
N GLY A 218 12.73 2.45 -25.46
CA GLY A 218 14.12 2.27 -25.03
C GLY A 218 14.22 1.38 -23.78
N GLY A 219 13.36 0.38 -23.69
CA GLY A 219 13.31 -0.62 -22.64
C GLY A 219 14.60 -1.46 -22.57
N PRO A 220 14.81 -2.19 -21.47
CA PRO A 220 16.03 -2.98 -21.30
C PRO A 220 16.13 -4.11 -22.33
N GLU A 221 17.23 -4.14 -23.09
CA GLU A 221 17.53 -5.19 -24.09
C GLU A 221 18.65 -6.14 -23.65
N ASP A 222 19.29 -5.86 -22.50
CA ASP A 222 20.33 -6.71 -21.93
C ASP A 222 19.80 -8.10 -21.58
N GLU A 223 20.71 -9.05 -21.32
CA GLU A 223 20.35 -10.37 -20.83
C GLU A 223 19.51 -10.28 -19.52
N ASN A 224 18.58 -11.22 -19.34
CA ASN A 224 17.62 -11.20 -18.23
C ASN A 224 18.28 -11.06 -16.85
N TRP A 225 19.43 -11.72 -16.66
CA TRP A 225 20.17 -11.63 -15.41
C TRP A 225 20.83 -10.27 -15.22
N VAL A 226 21.37 -9.66 -16.28
CA VAL A 226 21.92 -8.29 -16.25
C VAL A 226 20.84 -7.32 -15.80
N GLN A 227 19.67 -7.40 -16.43
CA GLN A 227 18.50 -6.60 -16.07
C GLN A 227 18.11 -6.79 -14.61
N LEU A 228 18.00 -8.05 -14.15
CA LEU A 228 17.61 -8.39 -12.79
C LEU A 228 18.58 -7.79 -11.75
N TYR A 229 19.88 -8.00 -11.91
CA TYR A 229 20.87 -7.49 -10.96
C TYR A 229 20.94 -5.96 -10.95
N GLN A 230 20.92 -5.31 -12.12
CA GLN A 230 20.82 -3.85 -12.19
C GLN A 230 19.56 -3.33 -11.49
N GLY A 231 18.42 -3.98 -11.72
CA GLY A 231 17.17 -3.66 -11.05
C GLY A 231 17.28 -3.77 -9.54
N MET A 232 17.82 -4.87 -9.02
CA MET A 232 18.03 -5.06 -7.58
C MET A 232 18.95 -3.98 -6.98
N ALA A 233 20.04 -3.62 -7.67
CA ALA A 233 20.91 -2.54 -7.24
C ALA A 233 20.18 -1.18 -7.18
N ILE A 234 19.38 -0.85 -8.20
CA ILE A 234 18.53 0.36 -8.20
C ILE A 234 17.56 0.34 -7.03
N GLY A 235 16.85 -0.77 -6.81
CA GLY A 235 15.90 -0.91 -5.70
C GLY A 235 16.55 -0.77 -4.32
N LEU A 236 17.82 -1.19 -4.19
CA LEU A 236 18.65 -0.99 -3.00
C LEU A 236 19.10 0.47 -2.81
N GLY A 237 18.90 1.34 -3.79
CA GLY A 237 19.41 2.72 -3.80
C GLY A 237 20.89 2.81 -4.21
N LYS A 238 21.38 1.82 -4.96
CA LYS A 238 22.75 1.72 -5.47
C LYS A 238 22.79 1.92 -6.99
N GLU A 239 22.11 2.95 -7.48
CA GLU A 239 21.95 3.23 -8.92
C GLU A 239 23.29 3.44 -9.66
N GLY A 240 24.33 3.89 -8.96
CA GLY A 240 25.69 4.04 -9.51
C GLY A 240 26.53 2.76 -9.50
N LEU A 241 26.06 1.69 -8.87
CA LEU A 241 26.81 0.42 -8.77
C LEU A 241 26.62 -0.40 -10.04
N ASN A 242 27.70 -0.62 -10.77
CA ASN A 242 27.70 -1.57 -11.89
C ASN A 242 27.87 -3.01 -11.38
N ILE A 243 26.82 -3.51 -10.71
CA ILE A 243 26.84 -4.81 -10.02
C ILE A 243 27.11 -5.98 -10.96
N THR A 244 26.86 -5.83 -12.26
CA THR A 244 27.02 -6.92 -13.24
C THR A 244 28.48 -7.21 -13.56
N LEU A 245 29.43 -6.30 -13.26
CA LEU A 245 30.87 -6.60 -13.31
C LEU A 245 31.30 -7.59 -12.22
N CYS A 246 30.49 -7.74 -11.17
CA CYS A 246 30.76 -8.59 -10.01
C CYS A 246 30.03 -9.94 -10.09
N VAL A 247 29.27 -10.17 -11.17
CA VAL A 247 28.51 -11.39 -11.42
C VAL A 247 29.05 -12.04 -12.68
N LYS A 248 29.47 -13.30 -12.60
CA LYS A 248 30.01 -14.03 -13.76
C LYS A 248 28.91 -14.50 -14.73
N ASP A 249 27.87 -15.12 -14.18
CA ASP A 249 26.67 -15.58 -14.88
C ASP A 249 25.55 -15.65 -13.84
N GLY A 250 24.44 -14.95 -14.09
CA GLY A 250 23.31 -14.84 -13.18
C GLY A 250 22.06 -15.59 -13.66
N GLU A 251 22.14 -16.38 -14.73
CA GLU A 251 20.96 -17.00 -15.34
C GLU A 251 20.27 -18.00 -14.39
N ALA A 252 21.06 -18.69 -13.56
CA ALA A 252 20.54 -19.54 -12.50
C ALA A 252 19.75 -18.73 -11.45
N THR A 253 20.19 -17.52 -11.11
CA THR A 253 19.49 -16.62 -10.18
C THR A 253 18.14 -16.20 -10.73
N VAL A 254 18.06 -15.86 -12.01
CA VAL A 254 16.79 -15.53 -12.69
C VAL A 254 15.79 -16.68 -12.55
N LYS A 255 16.22 -17.91 -12.88
CA LYS A 255 15.37 -19.10 -12.79
C LYS A 255 14.88 -19.36 -11.36
N LYS A 256 15.73 -19.19 -10.34
CA LYS A 256 15.33 -19.35 -8.94
C LYS A 256 14.28 -18.31 -8.51
N PHE A 257 14.38 -17.06 -8.97
CA PHE A 257 13.33 -16.07 -8.73
C PHE A 257 12.02 -16.43 -9.43
N GLU A 258 12.06 -16.90 -10.68
CA GLU A 258 10.86 -17.39 -11.36
C GLU A 258 10.20 -18.55 -10.60
N GLN A 259 11.00 -19.52 -10.15
CA GLN A 259 10.53 -20.64 -9.33
C GLN A 259 9.99 -20.18 -7.96
N THR A 260 10.61 -19.17 -7.36
CA THR A 260 10.14 -18.55 -6.10
C THR A 260 8.70 -18.06 -6.24
N TRP A 261 8.42 -17.32 -7.32
CA TRP A 261 7.09 -16.78 -7.55
C TRP A 261 6.08 -17.87 -7.88
N GLU A 262 6.47 -18.88 -8.66
CA GLU A 262 5.62 -20.03 -8.96
C GLU A 262 5.25 -20.81 -7.69
N ALA A 263 6.23 -21.08 -6.82
CA ALA A 263 5.99 -21.75 -5.55
C ALA A 263 4.97 -20.99 -4.68
N PHE A 264 5.07 -19.66 -4.60
CA PHE A 264 4.07 -18.87 -3.87
C PHE A 264 2.68 -18.93 -4.50
N LEU A 265 2.57 -18.94 -5.83
CA LEU A 265 1.29 -19.09 -6.53
C LEU A 265 0.67 -20.47 -6.29
N GLN A 266 1.50 -21.51 -6.23
CA GLN A 266 1.11 -22.88 -5.93
C GLN A 266 0.85 -23.13 -4.43
N ARG A 267 0.99 -22.09 -3.59
CA ARG A 267 0.84 -22.16 -2.12
C ARG A 267 1.92 -23.00 -1.43
N GLU A 268 3.02 -23.25 -2.12
CA GLU A 268 4.22 -23.88 -1.59
C GLU A 268 5.07 -22.87 -0.83
N PHE A 269 4.47 -22.27 0.21
CA PHE A 269 5.02 -21.12 0.92
C PHE A 269 6.46 -21.35 1.42
N TRP A 270 6.73 -22.50 2.01
CA TRP A 270 8.05 -22.83 2.55
C TRP A 270 9.12 -22.99 1.46
N GLU A 271 8.76 -23.61 0.34
CA GLU A 271 9.68 -23.73 -0.80
C GLU A 271 9.92 -22.37 -1.45
N GLY A 272 8.88 -21.54 -1.58
CA GLY A 272 9.01 -20.16 -2.05
C GLY A 272 9.95 -19.34 -1.17
N LEU A 273 9.83 -19.40 0.16
CA LEU A 273 10.75 -18.70 1.07
C LEU A 273 12.20 -19.20 0.94
N LYS A 274 12.38 -20.51 0.79
CA LYS A 274 13.70 -21.12 0.61
C LYS A 274 14.33 -20.68 -0.72
N LEU A 275 13.59 -20.75 -1.82
CA LEU A 275 14.06 -20.29 -3.13
C LEU A 275 14.38 -18.79 -3.13
N LEU A 276 13.56 -17.98 -2.44
CA LEU A 276 13.83 -16.56 -2.25
C LEU A 276 15.15 -16.35 -1.49
N GLY A 277 15.36 -17.07 -0.38
CA GLY A 277 16.60 -17.00 0.39
C GLY A 277 17.83 -17.39 -0.41
N VAL A 278 17.76 -18.48 -1.19
CA VAL A 278 18.86 -18.88 -2.09
C VAL A 278 19.14 -17.81 -3.15
N SER A 279 18.09 -17.27 -3.78
CA SER A 279 18.23 -16.22 -4.81
C SER A 279 18.85 -14.94 -4.25
N LEU A 280 18.46 -14.55 -3.03
CA LEU A 280 19.05 -13.41 -2.33
C LEU A 280 20.48 -13.70 -1.86
N GLY A 281 20.82 -14.96 -1.56
CA GLY A 281 22.20 -15.38 -1.31
C GLY A 281 23.12 -15.14 -2.51
N ASP A 282 22.63 -15.34 -3.74
CA ASP A 282 23.37 -15.01 -4.96
C ASP A 282 23.61 -13.49 -5.08
N LEU A 283 22.66 -12.66 -4.61
CA LEU A 283 22.84 -11.20 -4.52
C LEU A 283 23.85 -10.81 -3.43
N VAL A 284 23.85 -11.47 -2.27
CA VAL A 284 24.89 -11.27 -1.24
C VAL A 284 26.27 -11.53 -1.83
N ALA A 285 26.47 -12.65 -2.51
CA ALA A 285 27.75 -12.98 -3.13
C ALA A 285 28.20 -11.92 -4.14
N ALA A 286 27.27 -11.43 -4.97
CA ALA A 286 27.54 -10.36 -5.91
C ALA A 286 27.96 -9.05 -5.22
N LEU A 287 27.27 -8.66 -4.14
CA LEU A 287 27.58 -7.45 -3.37
C LEU A 287 28.95 -7.55 -2.68
N VAL A 288 29.30 -8.71 -2.11
CA VAL A 288 30.64 -8.96 -1.55
C VAL A 288 31.72 -8.80 -2.63
N GLN A 289 31.50 -9.36 -3.81
CA GLN A 289 32.43 -9.26 -4.93
C GLN A 289 32.56 -7.82 -5.47
N CYS A 290 31.53 -7.00 -5.25
CA CYS A 290 31.49 -5.58 -5.57
C CYS A 290 31.96 -4.66 -4.43
N GLU A 291 32.53 -5.22 -3.37
CA GLU A 291 33.00 -4.48 -2.19
C GLU A 291 31.90 -3.69 -1.44
N GLU A 292 30.62 -4.02 -1.69
CA GLU A 292 29.45 -3.47 -1.00
C GLU A 292 29.17 -4.23 0.30
N THR A 293 30.20 -4.29 1.16
CA THR A 293 30.26 -5.20 2.31
C THR A 293 29.21 -4.91 3.38
N ALA A 294 28.92 -3.65 3.67
CA ALA A 294 27.91 -3.28 4.68
C ALA A 294 26.49 -3.73 4.27
N VAL A 295 26.13 -3.57 3.00
CA VAL A 295 24.83 -4.02 2.48
C VAL A 295 24.80 -5.54 2.40
N ALA A 296 25.91 -6.16 1.97
CA ALA A 296 26.04 -7.61 1.89
C ALA A 296 25.89 -8.28 3.27
N GLU A 297 26.52 -7.73 4.32
CA GLU A 297 26.43 -8.26 5.68
C GLU A 297 25.00 -8.19 6.22
N ALA A 298 24.34 -7.04 6.07
CA ALA A 298 22.96 -6.86 6.51
C ALA A 298 22.00 -7.80 5.75
N LEU A 299 22.18 -7.94 4.44
CA LEU A 299 21.40 -8.88 3.63
C LEU A 299 21.68 -10.34 4.02
N ASN A 300 22.93 -10.70 4.27
CA ASN A 300 23.31 -12.06 4.63
C ASN A 300 22.66 -12.49 5.96
N LYS A 301 22.56 -11.58 6.93
CA LYS A 301 21.82 -11.81 8.17
C LYS A 301 20.36 -12.14 7.88
N PHE A 302 19.68 -11.29 7.10
CA PHE A 302 18.29 -11.52 6.70
C PHE A 302 18.10 -12.85 5.96
N VAL A 303 18.98 -13.19 5.01
CA VAL A 303 18.94 -14.45 4.26
C VAL A 303 19.10 -15.64 5.21
N THR A 304 20.01 -15.56 6.18
CA THR A 304 20.23 -16.62 7.17
C THR A 304 18.98 -16.86 8.02
N ASP A 305 18.35 -15.80 8.52
CA ASP A 305 17.13 -15.89 9.32
C ASP A 305 15.95 -16.44 8.49
N LEU A 306 15.81 -15.98 7.25
CA LEU A 306 14.82 -16.46 6.29
C LEU A 306 14.99 -17.96 6.01
N MET A 307 16.21 -18.40 5.72
CA MET A 307 16.53 -19.79 5.40
C MET A 307 16.35 -20.72 6.60
N SER A 308 16.68 -20.25 7.81
CA SER A 308 16.43 -20.97 9.06
C SER A 308 14.92 -21.18 9.28
N CYS A 309 14.12 -20.12 9.10
CA CYS A 309 12.66 -20.20 9.15
C CYS A 309 12.10 -21.16 8.09
N ALA A 310 12.58 -21.08 6.84
CA ALA A 310 12.10 -21.90 5.73
C ALA A 310 12.42 -23.39 5.92
N SER A 311 13.64 -23.71 6.37
CA SER A 311 14.14 -25.09 6.42
C SER A 311 13.73 -25.82 7.70
N ALA A 312 13.79 -25.12 8.84
CA ALA A 312 13.55 -25.74 10.14
C ALA A 312 12.12 -25.48 10.66
N LYS A 313 11.32 -24.68 9.95
CA LYS A 313 10.02 -24.14 10.41
C LYS A 313 10.13 -23.42 11.77
N HIS A 314 11.35 -23.07 12.17
CA HIS A 314 11.69 -22.35 13.38
C HIS A 314 11.82 -20.88 13.03
N CYS A 315 10.68 -20.25 12.81
CA CYS A 315 10.63 -18.85 12.49
C CYS A 315 10.72 -17.99 13.75
N THR A 316 11.24 -18.45 14.89
CA THR A 316 11.25 -17.63 16.11
C THR A 316 12.11 -16.39 15.94
N SER A 317 13.31 -16.48 15.37
CA SER A 317 14.12 -15.31 15.07
C SER A 317 13.45 -14.45 14.00
N PHE A 318 13.06 -15.08 12.87
CA PHE A 318 12.38 -14.39 11.78
C PHE A 318 11.08 -13.69 12.22
N VAL A 319 10.24 -14.30 13.07
CA VAL A 319 8.95 -13.78 13.55
C VAL A 319 9.14 -12.82 14.71
N VAL A 320 10.12 -13.00 15.60
CA VAL A 320 10.38 -12.00 16.66
C VAL A 320 10.93 -10.72 16.04
N ASP A 321 11.84 -10.85 15.08
CA ASP A 321 12.34 -9.73 14.30
C ASP A 321 11.21 -9.15 13.46
N LEU A 322 10.47 -9.98 12.72
CA LEU A 322 9.32 -9.52 11.94
C LEU A 322 8.26 -8.89 12.83
N VAL A 323 7.90 -9.37 14.02
CA VAL A 323 6.81 -8.81 14.87
C VAL A 323 7.22 -7.50 15.54
N LYS A 324 8.44 -7.41 16.09
CA LYS A 324 8.98 -6.13 16.59
C LYS A 324 9.01 -5.08 15.48
N GLU A 325 9.26 -5.52 14.25
CA GLU A 325 9.26 -4.68 13.06
C GLU A 325 7.86 -4.47 12.50
N THR A 326 6.95 -5.44 12.56
CA THR A 326 5.61 -5.38 11.96
C THR A 326 4.79 -4.30 12.65
N GLU A 327 5.02 -4.06 13.94
CA GLU A 327 4.41 -2.95 14.65
C GLU A 327 4.89 -1.56 14.14
N ILE A 328 6.11 -1.48 13.60
CA ILE A 328 6.70 -0.31 12.90
C ILE A 328 6.24 -0.25 11.43
N TRP A 329 6.07 -1.40 10.77
CA TRP A 329 5.63 -1.54 9.37
C TRP A 329 4.16 -1.19 9.17
N PHE A 330 3.28 -1.63 10.07
CA PHE A 330 1.85 -1.33 9.98
C PHE A 330 1.48 0.06 10.51
N LYS A 331 2.33 0.66 11.35
CA LYS A 331 2.06 2.00 11.86
C LYS A 331 2.59 3.11 10.96
N ASP A 332 3.76 3.03 10.29
CA ASP A 332 4.26 4.20 9.51
C ASP A 332 5.35 4.00 8.40
N SER A 333 5.81 2.77 8.01
CA SER A 333 7.13 2.67 7.31
C SER A 333 7.35 1.86 6.01
N TYR A 334 6.70 0.71 5.70
CA TYR A 334 6.80 0.06 4.35
C TYR A 334 5.68 -0.99 4.05
N GLU A 335 5.07 -1.02 2.84
CA GLU A 335 4.14 -2.11 2.43
C GLU A 335 4.85 -3.17 1.56
N ILE A 336 5.53 -4.12 2.20
CA ILE A 336 6.33 -5.19 1.53
C ILE A 336 5.49 -6.00 0.54
N PHE A 337 4.23 -6.28 0.90
CA PHE A 337 3.37 -7.12 0.09
C PHE A 337 3.03 -6.47 -1.25
N GLY A 338 3.07 -5.13 -1.31
CA GLY A 338 2.93 -4.38 -2.54
C GLY A 338 4.05 -4.72 -3.52
N ASP A 339 5.29 -4.58 -3.08
CA ASP A 339 6.47 -4.83 -3.90
C ASP A 339 6.67 -6.30 -4.26
N ILE A 340 6.39 -7.23 -3.35
CA ILE A 340 6.46 -8.66 -3.67
C ILE A 340 5.48 -8.99 -4.80
N ARG A 341 4.27 -8.40 -4.76
CA ARG A 341 3.29 -8.61 -5.83
C ARG A 341 3.73 -7.96 -7.13
N ALA A 342 4.20 -6.72 -7.08
CA ALA A 342 4.74 -6.03 -8.25
C ALA A 342 5.89 -6.83 -8.88
N ALA A 343 6.85 -7.31 -8.08
CA ALA A 343 7.93 -8.18 -8.53
C ALA A 343 7.38 -9.43 -9.23
N SER A 344 6.51 -10.19 -8.56
CA SER A 344 5.89 -11.39 -9.15
C SER A 344 5.18 -11.10 -10.48
N ASN A 345 4.42 -10.01 -10.56
CA ASN A 345 3.73 -9.59 -11.78
C ASN A 345 4.70 -9.24 -12.92
N ASN A 346 5.79 -8.53 -12.64
CA ASN A 346 6.80 -8.21 -13.66
C ASN A 346 7.42 -9.48 -14.26
N PHE A 347 7.78 -10.46 -13.44
CA PHE A 347 8.37 -11.71 -13.91
C PHE A 347 7.38 -12.60 -14.67
N ARG A 348 6.11 -12.62 -14.25
CA ARG A 348 5.10 -13.53 -14.80
C ARG A 348 4.38 -12.98 -16.03
N LEU A 349 4.02 -11.70 -16.01
CA LEU A 349 3.13 -11.10 -17.02
C LEU A 349 3.89 -10.48 -18.18
N LEU A 350 5.07 -9.91 -17.91
CA LEU A 350 5.82 -9.12 -18.89
C LEU A 350 7.26 -9.55 -19.09
N LYS A 351 7.81 -10.40 -18.22
CA LYS A 351 9.25 -10.72 -18.21
C LYS A 351 10.10 -9.44 -18.10
N ALA A 352 9.58 -8.45 -17.37
CA ALA A 352 10.23 -7.16 -17.13
C ALA A 352 11.25 -7.28 -15.99
N TYR A 353 12.36 -7.98 -16.22
CA TYR A 353 13.31 -8.37 -15.18
C TYR A 353 13.96 -7.18 -14.47
N LYS A 354 14.23 -6.07 -15.17
CA LYS A 354 14.77 -4.86 -14.54
C LYS A 354 13.79 -4.24 -13.54
N GLN A 355 12.55 -3.98 -13.95
CA GLN A 355 11.51 -3.48 -13.05
C GLN A 355 11.20 -4.46 -11.91
N GLY A 356 11.14 -5.76 -12.21
CA GLY A 356 10.97 -6.80 -11.20
C GLY A 356 12.11 -6.79 -10.17
N GLY A 357 13.35 -6.64 -10.64
CA GLY A 357 14.53 -6.46 -9.82
C GLY A 357 14.45 -5.22 -8.93
N VAL A 358 13.95 -4.08 -9.45
CA VAL A 358 13.72 -2.87 -8.64
C VAL A 358 12.79 -3.16 -7.47
N CYS A 359 11.65 -3.82 -7.73
CA CYS A 359 10.71 -4.18 -6.67
C CYS A 359 11.35 -5.12 -5.62
N VAL A 360 12.11 -6.14 -6.06
CA VAL A 360 12.88 -7.02 -5.15
C VAL A 360 13.90 -6.22 -4.33
N GLY A 361 14.67 -5.35 -4.96
CA GLY A 361 15.66 -4.51 -4.30
C GLY A 361 15.04 -3.60 -3.25
N ARG A 362 13.86 -3.02 -3.51
CA ARG A 362 13.16 -2.20 -2.50
C ARG A 362 12.66 -3.03 -1.32
N VAL A 363 12.18 -4.26 -1.54
CA VAL A 363 11.85 -5.20 -0.44
C VAL A 363 13.08 -5.46 0.43
N VAL A 364 14.20 -5.80 -0.21
CA VAL A 364 15.45 -6.09 0.49
C VAL A 364 15.92 -4.87 1.29
N LYS A 365 15.91 -3.69 0.68
CA LYS A 365 16.30 -2.44 1.34
C LYS A 365 15.45 -2.18 2.57
N ALA A 366 14.13 -2.33 2.45
CA ALA A 366 13.22 -2.14 3.57
C ALA A 366 13.49 -3.14 4.70
N CYS A 367 13.82 -4.40 4.40
CA CYS A 367 14.24 -5.38 5.41
C CYS A 367 15.56 -5.03 6.11
N ILE A 368 16.54 -4.47 5.37
CA ILE A 368 17.83 -4.05 5.92
C ILE A 368 17.69 -2.83 6.83
N ASP A 369 16.98 -1.80 6.38
CA ASP A 369 16.80 -0.54 7.13
C ASP A 369 16.17 -0.78 8.51
N VAL A 370 15.25 -1.73 8.55
CA VAL A 370 14.61 -2.30 9.73
C VAL A 370 15.61 -2.93 10.69
N SER A 371 16.42 -3.90 10.22
CA SER A 371 17.44 -4.54 11.07
C SER A 371 18.43 -3.52 11.66
N ASN A 372 18.77 -2.47 10.92
CA ASN A 372 19.71 -1.44 11.34
C ASN A 372 19.13 -0.46 12.37
N ASN A 373 17.85 -0.09 12.24
CA ASN A 373 17.17 0.80 13.19
C ASN A 373 16.99 0.20 14.59
N ASN A 374 17.04 -1.13 14.72
CA ASN A 374 17.09 -1.80 16.02
C ASN A 374 18.45 -1.71 16.70
N VAL A 375 19.55 -1.65 15.95
CA VAL A 375 20.89 -1.50 16.53
C VAL A 375 21.02 -0.14 17.24
N THR A 376 20.52 0.94 16.64
CA THR A 376 20.55 2.27 17.25
C THR A 376 19.63 2.41 18.46
N LYS A 377 18.49 1.72 18.50
CA LYS A 377 17.63 1.68 19.72
C LYS A 377 18.23 0.83 20.84
N THR A 378 19.04 -0.18 20.53
CA THR A 378 19.66 -1.05 21.54
C THR A 378 20.92 -0.42 22.17
N VAL A 379 21.52 0.59 21.52
CA VAL A 379 22.68 1.35 22.02
C VAL A 379 22.29 2.56 22.88
N VAL A 380 20.99 2.81 23.08
CA VAL A 380 20.49 3.81 24.04
C VAL A 380 19.86 3.10 25.23
N TYR A 381 20.68 2.50 26.09
CA TYR A 381 20.35 2.22 27.48
C TYR A 381 21.59 2.31 28.36
#